data_AF-A0A2N2GC59-F1
#
_entry.id   AF-A0A2N2GC59-F1
#
_cell.length_a   1.000
_cell.length_b   1.000
_cell.length_c   1.000
_cell.angle_alpha   90.00
_cell.angle_beta   90.00
_cell.angle_gamma   90.00
#
_symmetry.space_group_name_H-M   'P 1'
#
loop_
_entity.id
_entity.type
_entity.pdbx_description
1 polymer ?
#
loop_
_entity_poly.entity_id
_entity_poly.type
_entity_poly.pdbx_seq_one_letter_code
_entity_poly.pdbx_strand_id
1 'polypeptide(L)'
;MQARQTDNAMTRFPDNQNKQLSLQKSAQPLRSLKSKTESANSNEIWLLTLSDLLMLLMIFFVFLLAAPIVQAGKSTPAKAVAAPAARLATAAVKPAPEPAVSRTPDIVDKQAVMTLEDDLHRLLGNREDHAGVTVERRAQFLVITFPEQILFDSGKAQMKTDAGPTLEKLAAFIISHPELSVEVQGHTDDRPIRSQRYPSNWELSADRATQVARILLQLGANPGQVATKGFGEYHPIVPNISDADRLKNRRVEIQFSLLQST
;
A
#
# COMPACT_ATOMS: atom_id res chain seq x y z
N MET A 1 90.29 -50.73 12.15
CA MET A 1 90.33 -51.36 10.82
C MET A 1 90.09 -52.86 10.97
N GLN A 2 89.22 -53.39 10.09
CA GLN A 2 89.05 -54.79 9.66
C GLN A 2 88.54 -55.87 10.63
N ALA A 3 87.22 -56.06 10.51
CA ALA A 3 86.45 -57.29 10.36
C ALA A 3 87.17 -58.66 10.26
N ARG A 4 86.57 -59.66 10.94
CA ARG A 4 86.14 -60.92 10.30
C ARG A 4 85.04 -61.60 11.11
N GLN A 5 84.22 -62.34 10.38
CA GLN A 5 82.86 -62.80 10.63
C GLN A 5 82.83 -64.31 10.39
N THR A 6 82.10 -65.07 11.22
CA THR A 6 81.45 -66.37 10.95
C THR A 6 80.60 -66.70 12.21
N ASP A 7 79.27 -66.58 12.22
CA ASP A 7 78.21 -67.38 11.58
C ASP A 7 77.63 -68.47 12.52
N ASN A 8 76.32 -68.31 12.81
CA ASN A 8 75.24 -69.28 12.53
C ASN A 8 74.30 -69.68 13.70
N ALA A 9 73.05 -69.97 13.27
CA ALA A 9 71.88 -70.56 13.95
C ALA A 9 70.95 -69.58 14.72
N MET A 10 69.85 -69.03 14.17
CA MET A 10 68.63 -69.60 13.56
C MET A 10 67.45 -69.64 14.53
N THR A 11 66.56 -68.65 14.43
CA THR A 11 65.09 -68.81 14.52
C THR A 11 64.42 -67.53 13.99
N ARG A 12 63.84 -67.61 12.79
CA ARG A 12 63.00 -66.61 12.13
C ARG A 12 61.53 -67.00 12.31
N PHE A 13 60.65 -66.03 12.54
CA PHE A 13 59.23 -66.13 12.17
C PHE A 13 58.84 -64.86 11.37
N PRO A 14 58.04 -64.97 10.29
CA PRO A 14 58.06 -63.99 9.21
C PRO A 14 56.85 -63.04 9.16
N ASP A 15 57.10 -61.86 8.59
CA ASP A 15 56.12 -60.93 8.02
C ASP A 15 55.18 -61.62 7.03
N ASN A 16 53.88 -61.36 7.16
CA ASN A 16 52.88 -61.79 6.19
C ASN A 16 52.35 -60.58 5.41
N GLN A 17 52.89 -60.37 4.22
CA GLN A 17 52.30 -59.53 3.19
C GLN A 17 51.43 -60.37 2.23
N ASN A 18 50.21 -59.89 2.04
CA ASN A 18 49.36 -59.96 0.85
C ASN A 18 49.77 -60.92 -0.29
N LYS A 19 48.90 -61.90 -0.56
CA LYS A 19 48.80 -62.53 -1.88
C LYS A 19 47.34 -62.55 -2.35
N GLN A 20 47.07 -61.76 -3.39
CA GLN A 20 45.83 -61.80 -4.16
C GLN A 20 45.65 -63.19 -4.80
N LEU A 21 44.43 -63.73 -4.77
CA LEU A 21 43.98 -64.83 -5.61
C LEU A 21 42.55 -64.57 -6.08
N SER A 22 42.34 -64.94 -7.34
CA SER A 22 41.35 -64.50 -8.32
C SER A 22 39.89 -64.89 -8.08
N LEU A 23 39.02 -64.00 -8.57
CA LEU A 23 37.58 -64.09 -8.85
C LEU A 23 37.01 -65.50 -9.12
N GLN A 24 35.95 -65.86 -8.38
CA GLN A 24 34.82 -66.59 -8.96
C GLN A 24 33.50 -66.14 -8.33
N LYS A 25 32.60 -65.68 -9.19
CA LYS A 25 31.31 -65.06 -8.89
C LYS A 25 30.25 -66.16 -8.86
N SER A 26 29.61 -66.40 -7.72
CA SER A 26 28.40 -67.22 -7.65
C SER A 26 27.46 -66.67 -6.57
N ALA A 27 26.41 -66.00 -7.04
CA ALA A 27 25.33 -65.45 -6.23
C ALA A 27 24.27 -66.53 -5.96
N GLN A 28 23.82 -66.67 -4.71
CA GLN A 28 22.46 -67.10 -4.37
C GLN A 28 21.97 -66.33 -3.13
N PRO A 29 20.80 -65.68 -3.18
CA PRO A 29 20.31 -64.85 -2.07
C PRO A 29 19.56 -65.68 -1.01
N LEU A 30 19.81 -65.36 0.26
CA LEU A 30 19.01 -65.82 1.39
C LEU A 30 17.56 -65.30 1.24
N ARG A 31 16.62 -66.24 1.25
CA ARG A 31 15.17 -66.03 1.24
C ARG A 31 14.76 -65.00 2.31
N SER A 32 14.27 -63.86 1.84
CA SER A 32 13.57 -62.85 2.64
C SER A 32 12.19 -63.37 3.06
N LEU A 33 11.99 -63.64 4.34
CA LEU A 33 10.68 -63.55 4.98
C LEU A 33 10.54 -62.15 5.56
N LYS A 34 10.20 -61.18 4.71
CA LYS A 34 9.87 -59.82 5.13
C LYS A 34 8.42 -59.82 5.61
N SER A 35 8.23 -59.49 6.88
CA SER A 35 6.95 -59.32 7.57
C SER A 35 6.04 -58.35 6.79
N LYS A 36 4.89 -58.86 6.36
CA LYS A 36 3.84 -58.12 5.65
C LYS A 36 2.85 -57.52 6.65
N THR A 37 3.32 -56.65 7.55
CA THR A 37 2.42 -56.00 8.55
C THR A 37 2.82 -54.57 8.93
N GLU A 38 3.89 -53.99 8.38
CA GLU A 38 4.37 -52.65 8.80
C GLU A 38 4.09 -51.50 7.80
N SER A 39 3.24 -51.69 6.79
CA SER A 39 2.97 -50.67 5.76
C SER A 39 1.55 -50.06 5.80
N ALA A 40 0.74 -50.38 6.81
CA ALA A 40 -0.60 -49.80 6.97
C ALA A 40 -0.58 -48.57 7.91
N ASN A 41 0.10 -48.65 9.06
CA ASN A 41 0.08 -47.59 10.07
C ASN A 41 0.91 -46.35 9.71
N SER A 42 1.92 -46.46 8.85
CA SER A 42 2.76 -45.32 8.47
C SER A 42 2.03 -44.29 7.59
N ASN A 43 1.04 -44.74 6.81
CA ASN A 43 0.24 -43.87 5.95
C ASN A 43 -0.86 -43.13 6.74
N GLU A 44 -1.26 -43.64 7.92
CA GLU A 44 -2.28 -43.03 8.78
C GLU A 44 -1.70 -41.88 9.64
N ILE A 45 -0.42 -41.92 9.97
CA ILE A 45 0.26 -40.88 10.77
C ILE A 45 0.31 -39.54 10.03
N TRP A 46 0.53 -39.56 8.71
CA TRP A 46 0.49 -38.34 7.91
C TRP A 46 -0.93 -37.75 7.83
N LEU A 47 -1.94 -38.62 7.73
CA LEU A 47 -3.35 -38.20 7.75
C LEU A 47 -3.73 -37.54 9.07
N LEU A 48 -3.18 -38.00 10.20
CA LEU A 48 -3.38 -37.37 11.51
C LEU A 48 -2.83 -35.92 11.54
N THR A 49 -1.64 -35.68 11.00
CA THR A 49 -1.07 -34.31 10.91
C THR A 49 -1.84 -33.40 9.94
N LEU A 50 -2.35 -33.97 8.84
CA LEU A 50 -3.18 -33.26 7.88
C LEU A 50 -4.55 -32.90 8.47
N SER A 51 -5.17 -33.82 9.21
CA SER A 51 -6.43 -33.58 9.91
C SER A 51 -6.27 -32.50 10.99
N ASP A 52 -5.15 -32.46 11.70
CA ASP A 52 -4.86 -31.40 12.69
C ASP A 52 -4.69 -30.02 12.02
N LEU A 53 -3.94 -29.95 10.91
CA LEU A 53 -3.81 -28.72 10.11
C LEU A 53 -5.17 -28.23 9.60
N LEU A 54 -6.01 -29.15 9.09
CA LEU A 54 -7.34 -28.82 8.58
C LEU A 54 -8.28 -28.39 9.70
N MET A 55 -8.22 -29.01 10.87
CA MET A 55 -9.00 -28.59 12.04
C MET A 55 -8.57 -27.21 12.54
N LEU A 56 -7.27 -26.92 12.62
CA LEU A 56 -6.76 -25.60 13.00
C LEU A 56 -7.20 -24.51 12.00
N LEU A 57 -7.18 -24.82 10.70
CA LEU A 57 -7.65 -23.91 9.66
C LEU A 57 -9.16 -23.66 9.77
N MET A 58 -9.95 -24.71 10.03
CA MET A 58 -11.40 -24.61 10.16
C MET A 58 -11.79 -23.79 11.40
N ILE A 59 -11.12 -24.02 12.53
CA ILE A 59 -11.29 -23.23 13.76
C ILE A 59 -10.90 -21.76 13.52
N PHE A 60 -9.79 -21.50 12.80
CA PHE A 60 -9.37 -20.13 12.46
C PHE A 60 -10.44 -19.38 11.64
N PHE A 61 -11.03 -20.01 10.63
CA PHE A 61 -12.11 -19.39 9.85
C PHE A 61 -13.40 -19.22 10.64
N VAL A 62 -13.74 -20.15 11.54
CA VAL A 62 -14.87 -19.99 12.46
C VAL A 62 -14.64 -18.79 13.37
N PHE A 63 -13.42 -18.59 13.90
CA PHE A 63 -13.09 -17.39 14.67
C PHE A 63 -13.15 -16.10 13.84
N LEU A 64 -12.71 -16.13 12.57
CA LEU A 64 -12.83 -14.98 11.66
C LEU A 64 -14.29 -14.63 11.32
N LEU A 65 -15.14 -15.63 11.15
CA LEU A 65 -16.57 -15.45 10.89
C LEU A 65 -17.38 -15.15 12.16
N ALA A 66 -16.89 -15.58 13.32
CA ALA A 66 -17.50 -15.32 14.62
C ALA A 66 -17.11 -13.95 15.19
N ALA A 67 -16.23 -13.19 14.54
CA ALA A 67 -16.03 -11.79 14.87
C ALA A 67 -17.37 -11.05 14.61
N PRO A 68 -18.05 -10.54 15.64
CA PRO A 68 -19.16 -9.65 15.39
C PRO A 68 -18.59 -8.42 14.66
N ILE A 69 -19.30 -7.95 13.63
CA ILE A 69 -19.06 -6.63 13.04
C ILE A 69 -19.38 -5.61 14.14
N VAL A 70 -18.43 -5.38 15.03
CA VAL A 70 -18.50 -4.36 16.08
C VAL A 70 -18.19 -3.02 15.41
N GLN A 71 -19.20 -2.47 14.74
CA GLN A 71 -19.33 -1.03 14.63
C GLN A 71 -19.93 -0.52 15.95
N ALA A 72 -19.07 -0.37 16.96
CA ALA A 72 -19.42 0.38 18.16
C ALA A 72 -18.86 1.79 18.03
N GLY A 73 -19.66 2.68 17.43
CA GLY A 73 -19.48 4.11 17.60
C GLY A 73 -19.55 4.45 19.09
N LYS A 74 -18.44 4.89 19.66
CA LYS A 74 -18.42 5.48 21.00
C LYS A 74 -18.52 6.99 20.86
N SER A 75 -19.76 7.47 20.75
CA SER A 75 -20.09 8.83 21.14
C SER A 75 -20.22 8.86 22.67
N THR A 76 -19.23 9.42 23.35
CA THR A 76 -19.40 9.88 24.74
C THR A 76 -20.00 11.29 24.70
N PRO A 77 -21.27 11.50 25.11
CA PRO A 77 -21.75 12.85 25.40
C PRO A 77 -21.17 13.32 26.73
N ALA A 78 -20.64 14.53 26.71
CA ALA A 78 -20.15 15.26 27.87
C ALA A 78 -21.24 15.40 28.94
N LYS A 79 -20.86 15.12 30.19
CA LYS A 79 -21.69 15.34 31.38
C LYS A 79 -21.69 16.83 31.71
N ALA A 80 -22.62 17.59 31.12
CA ALA A 80 -22.90 18.97 31.53
C ALA A 80 -23.82 18.95 32.75
N VAL A 81 -23.32 19.53 33.85
CA VAL A 81 -24.06 19.79 35.08
C VAL A 81 -25.01 20.96 34.81
N ALA A 82 -26.31 20.75 34.94
CA ALA A 82 -27.31 21.81 34.96
C ALA A 82 -27.96 21.89 36.36
N ALA A 83 -27.89 23.07 36.97
CA ALA A 83 -28.78 23.50 38.05
C ALA A 83 -29.92 24.36 37.45
N PRO A 84 -31.08 24.46 38.12
CA PRO A 84 -32.36 24.74 37.47
C PRO A 84 -32.85 26.19 37.62
N ALA A 85 -33.71 26.61 36.68
CA ALA A 85 -34.99 27.30 36.88
C ALA A 85 -35.28 28.38 35.83
N ALA A 86 -36.41 28.23 35.12
CA ALA A 86 -37.49 29.21 34.96
C ALA A 86 -38.16 29.17 33.56
N ARG A 87 -39.32 28.50 33.53
CA ARG A 87 -40.62 28.97 32.96
C ARG A 87 -40.60 29.94 31.76
N LEU A 88 -41.20 29.54 30.63
CA LEU A 88 -42.60 29.83 30.22
C LEU A 88 -42.85 29.50 28.72
N ALA A 89 -44.11 29.18 28.42
CA ALA A 89 -44.82 29.31 27.14
C ALA A 89 -44.67 28.19 26.06
N THR A 90 -45.61 27.24 26.16
CA THR A 90 -46.53 26.74 25.11
C THR A 90 -46.26 27.04 23.63
N ALA A 91 -46.15 25.98 22.82
CA ALA A 91 -46.90 25.83 21.57
C ALA A 91 -46.95 24.35 21.15
N ALA A 92 -48.16 23.83 20.97
CA ALA A 92 -48.42 22.48 20.50
C ALA A 92 -48.11 22.36 18.99
N VAL A 93 -47.35 21.35 18.58
CA VAL A 93 -47.29 20.90 17.18
C VAL A 93 -47.36 19.37 17.12
N LYS A 94 -48.35 18.92 16.35
CA LYS A 94 -48.75 17.55 16.02
C LYS A 94 -47.65 16.80 15.24
N PRO A 95 -47.40 15.49 15.47
CA PRO A 95 -46.47 14.75 14.63
C PRO A 95 -47.19 14.31 13.34
N ALA A 96 -46.56 14.58 12.20
CA ALA A 96 -46.90 14.03 10.89
C ALA A 96 -45.58 13.72 10.15
N PRO A 97 -45.59 12.84 9.17
CA PRO A 97 -45.07 11.48 9.21
C PRO A 97 -43.61 11.37 8.71
N GLU A 98 -42.95 10.27 9.09
CA GLU A 98 -41.65 9.86 8.54
C GLU A 98 -41.64 9.84 7.00
N PRO A 99 -40.60 10.37 6.33
CA PRO A 99 -40.32 9.98 4.97
C PRO A 99 -39.48 8.70 4.99
N ALA A 100 -40.15 7.56 4.83
CA ALA A 100 -39.53 6.38 4.27
C ALA A 100 -39.28 6.63 2.78
N VAL A 101 -38.03 6.91 2.38
CA VAL A 101 -37.57 6.65 1.01
C VAL A 101 -36.12 6.20 1.06
N SER A 102 -35.95 4.88 0.94
CA SER A 102 -34.72 4.23 0.53
C SER A 102 -34.15 4.91 -0.72
N ARG A 103 -32.92 5.42 -0.64
CA ARG A 103 -32.12 5.71 -1.83
C ARG A 103 -30.77 5.04 -1.65
N THR A 104 -30.56 4.00 -2.45
CA THR A 104 -29.30 3.31 -2.67
C THR A 104 -28.16 4.31 -2.91
N PRO A 105 -27.06 4.25 -2.15
CA PRO A 105 -25.82 4.95 -2.48
C PRO A 105 -24.98 4.01 -3.35
N ASP A 106 -24.88 4.22 -4.67
CA ASP A 106 -23.75 3.66 -5.45
C ASP A 106 -23.68 4.01 -6.95
N ILE A 107 -24.55 4.87 -7.49
CA ILE A 107 -24.38 5.36 -8.85
C ILE A 107 -23.86 6.80 -8.78
N VAL A 108 -22.59 6.95 -8.39
CA VAL A 108 -21.84 8.14 -8.80
C VAL A 108 -21.80 8.06 -10.33
N ASP A 109 -22.52 8.98 -10.96
CA ASP A 109 -22.86 8.95 -12.38
C ASP A 109 -21.59 8.85 -13.23
N LYS A 110 -21.32 7.66 -13.79
CA LYS A 110 -20.16 7.42 -14.65
C LYS A 110 -20.12 8.44 -15.80
N GLN A 111 -21.27 8.95 -16.21
CA GLN A 111 -21.40 9.95 -17.26
C GLN A 111 -20.88 11.31 -16.81
N ALA A 112 -21.19 11.75 -15.59
CA ALA A 112 -20.71 13.01 -15.03
C ALA A 112 -19.18 13.02 -14.87
N VAL A 113 -18.59 11.89 -14.48
CA VAL A 113 -17.12 11.76 -14.40
C VAL A 113 -16.47 11.81 -15.78
N MET A 114 -17.10 11.22 -16.81
CA MET A 114 -16.60 11.29 -18.19
C MET A 114 -16.63 12.70 -18.76
N THR A 115 -17.72 13.45 -18.55
CA THR A 115 -17.79 14.85 -19.01
C THR A 115 -16.74 15.73 -18.32
N LEU A 116 -16.48 15.47 -17.03
CA LEU A 116 -15.47 16.17 -16.25
C LEU A 116 -14.05 15.93 -16.78
N GLU A 117 -13.75 14.70 -17.20
CA GLU A 117 -12.48 14.30 -17.81
C GLU A 117 -12.26 15.04 -19.14
N ASP A 118 -13.27 15.08 -20.01
CA ASP A 118 -13.21 15.81 -21.28
C ASP A 118 -13.02 17.31 -21.08
N ASP A 119 -13.71 17.92 -20.11
CA ASP A 119 -13.59 19.34 -19.81
C ASP A 119 -12.20 19.68 -19.26
N LEU A 120 -11.62 18.84 -18.40
CA LEU A 120 -10.26 19.03 -17.92
C LEU A 120 -9.23 18.88 -19.02
N HIS A 121 -9.38 17.91 -19.92
CA HIS A 121 -8.52 17.77 -21.08
C HIS A 121 -8.59 18.99 -22.00
N ARG A 122 -9.77 19.60 -22.18
CA ARG A 122 -9.92 20.84 -22.95
C ARG A 122 -9.25 22.03 -22.27
N LEU A 123 -9.39 22.16 -20.95
CA LEU A 123 -8.81 23.28 -20.20
C LEU A 123 -7.29 23.24 -20.13
N LEU A 124 -6.75 22.05 -19.87
CA LEU A 124 -5.30 21.84 -19.83
C LEU A 124 -4.68 21.75 -21.23
N GLY A 125 -5.47 21.77 -22.30
CA GLY A 125 -4.96 21.69 -23.67
C GLY A 125 -4.45 20.29 -24.03
N ASN A 126 -4.12 20.10 -25.31
CA ASN A 126 -3.56 18.84 -25.79
C ASN A 126 -2.27 18.51 -25.01
N ARG A 127 -2.06 17.21 -24.72
CA ARG A 127 -1.01 16.61 -23.87
C ARG A 127 0.44 17.13 -24.08
N GLU A 128 0.72 17.91 -25.12
CA GLU A 128 2.06 18.32 -25.54
C GLU A 128 2.45 19.73 -25.05
N ASP A 129 1.51 20.60 -24.67
CA ASP A 129 1.83 21.99 -24.35
C ASP A 129 2.31 22.22 -22.90
N HIS A 130 2.06 21.27 -22.00
CA HIS A 130 2.38 21.39 -20.57
C HIS A 130 3.32 20.29 -20.10
N ALA A 131 4.54 20.25 -20.61
CA ALA A 131 5.76 19.65 -20.03
C ALA A 131 5.62 18.46 -19.02
N GLY A 132 4.73 17.51 -19.27
CA GLY A 132 4.52 16.33 -18.41
C GLY A 132 3.35 16.36 -17.42
N VAL A 133 2.41 17.32 -17.49
CA VAL A 133 1.14 17.24 -16.74
C VAL A 133 0.25 16.15 -17.36
N THR A 134 -0.21 15.21 -16.54
CA THR A 134 -1.11 14.13 -17.00
C THR A 134 -2.45 14.19 -16.30
N VAL A 135 -3.49 13.75 -17.00
CA VAL A 135 -4.84 13.58 -16.45
C VAL A 135 -5.21 12.12 -16.63
N GLU A 136 -5.58 11.47 -15.54
CA GLU A 136 -5.94 10.06 -15.51
C GLU A 136 -7.15 9.83 -14.62
N ARG A 137 -8.09 9.03 -15.10
CA ARG A 137 -9.17 8.53 -14.26
C ARG A 137 -8.70 7.34 -13.43
N ARG A 138 -8.83 7.44 -12.11
CA ARG A 138 -8.55 6.36 -11.15
C ARG A 138 -9.85 5.99 -10.40
N ALA A 139 -10.53 4.95 -10.87
CA ALA A 139 -11.84 4.52 -10.37
C ALA A 139 -12.91 5.63 -10.46
N GLN A 140 -13.33 6.17 -9.32
CA GLN A 140 -14.31 7.26 -9.19
C GLN A 140 -13.65 8.65 -9.09
N PHE A 141 -12.32 8.68 -9.11
CA PHE A 141 -11.54 9.90 -9.01
C PHE A 141 -10.98 10.28 -10.37
N LEU A 142 -10.89 11.58 -10.60
CA LEU A 142 -10.11 12.14 -11.70
C LEU A 142 -8.84 12.76 -11.09
N VAL A 143 -7.67 12.32 -11.54
CA VAL A 143 -6.39 12.70 -10.96
C VAL A 143 -5.57 13.44 -11.98
N ILE A 144 -5.16 14.66 -11.63
CA ILE A 144 -4.20 15.45 -12.40
C ILE A 144 -2.85 15.34 -11.72
N THR A 145 -1.83 14.89 -12.43
CA THR A 145 -0.47 14.74 -11.91
C THR A 145 0.43 15.82 -12.45
N PHE A 146 1.05 16.57 -11.55
CA PHE A 146 2.05 17.59 -11.86
C PHE A 146 3.43 17.11 -11.41
N PRO A 147 4.38 16.91 -12.34
CA PRO A 147 5.77 16.69 -11.98
C PRO A 147 6.32 17.86 -11.15
N GLU A 148 7.15 17.55 -10.14
CA GLU A 148 7.78 18.54 -9.26
C GLU A 148 8.43 19.68 -10.05
N GLN A 149 9.17 19.36 -11.11
CA GLN A 149 9.99 20.33 -11.87
C GLN A 149 9.18 21.48 -12.49
N ILE A 150 7.88 21.26 -12.71
CA ILE A 150 6.96 22.28 -13.26
C ILE A 150 6.55 23.25 -12.15
N LEU A 151 6.26 22.73 -10.95
CA LEU A 151 5.68 23.51 -9.86
C LEU A 151 6.75 24.09 -8.91
N PHE A 152 7.86 23.38 -8.72
CA PHE A 152 8.83 23.65 -7.66
C PHE A 152 10.27 23.41 -8.13
N ASP A 153 11.20 24.07 -7.46
CA ASP A 153 12.60 23.65 -7.51
C ASP A 153 12.85 22.48 -6.55
N SER A 154 13.91 21.71 -6.82
CA SER A 154 14.28 20.55 -6.01
C SER A 154 14.49 20.92 -4.54
N GLY A 155 13.88 20.14 -3.64
CA GLY A 155 13.96 20.32 -2.19
C GLY A 155 13.25 21.56 -1.64
N LYS A 156 12.52 22.32 -2.48
CA LYS A 156 11.76 23.50 -2.07
C LYS A 156 10.25 23.27 -2.24
N ALA A 157 9.46 24.01 -1.45
CA ALA A 157 8.00 24.10 -1.60
C ALA A 157 7.55 25.48 -2.07
N GLN A 158 8.49 26.39 -2.39
CA GLN A 158 8.14 27.66 -3.01
C GLN A 158 7.82 27.41 -4.48
N MET A 159 6.62 27.83 -4.88
CA MET A 159 6.14 27.60 -6.23
C MET A 159 6.83 28.51 -7.24
N LYS A 160 7.07 27.98 -8.43
CA LYS A 160 7.59 28.71 -9.59
C LYS A 160 6.52 29.62 -10.18
N THR A 161 6.92 30.76 -10.72
CA THR A 161 6.01 31.72 -11.39
C THR A 161 5.33 31.12 -12.61
N ASP A 162 6.03 30.24 -13.32
CA ASP A 162 5.58 29.65 -14.58
C ASP A 162 4.39 28.69 -14.40
N ALA A 163 4.15 28.21 -13.16
CA ALA A 163 3.01 27.37 -12.83
C ALA A 163 1.69 28.15 -12.66
N GLY A 164 1.76 29.49 -12.53
CA GLY A 164 0.61 30.36 -12.27
C GLY A 164 -0.54 30.19 -13.27
N PRO A 165 -0.30 30.34 -14.59
CA PRO A 165 -1.36 30.24 -15.59
C PRO A 165 -2.11 28.91 -15.61
N THR A 166 -1.41 27.79 -15.35
CA THR A 166 -2.06 26.47 -15.29
C THR A 166 -2.94 26.34 -14.05
N LEU A 167 -2.50 26.87 -12.91
CA LEU A 167 -3.29 26.86 -11.68
C LEU A 167 -4.47 27.84 -11.73
N GLU A 168 -4.36 28.95 -12.46
CA GLU A 168 -5.48 29.85 -12.74
C GLU A 168 -6.61 29.14 -13.49
N LYS A 169 -6.28 28.40 -14.55
CA LYS A 169 -7.25 27.58 -15.28
C LYS A 169 -7.90 26.53 -14.37
N LEU A 170 -7.10 25.89 -13.51
CA LEU A 170 -7.60 24.88 -12.58
C LEU A 170 -8.50 25.48 -11.50
N ALA A 171 -8.15 26.65 -10.97
CA ALA A 171 -8.98 27.35 -10.00
C ALA A 171 -10.32 27.75 -10.64
N ALA A 172 -10.31 28.28 -11.86
CA ALA A 172 -11.53 28.59 -12.60
C ALA A 172 -12.43 27.36 -12.81
N PHE A 173 -11.83 26.21 -13.10
CA PHE A 173 -12.54 24.94 -13.20
C PHE A 173 -13.18 24.50 -11.89
N ILE A 174 -12.47 24.62 -10.77
CA ILE A 174 -13.00 24.29 -9.44
C ILE A 174 -14.16 25.22 -9.10
N ILE A 175 -14.04 26.51 -9.41
CA ILE A 175 -15.08 27.52 -9.16
C ILE A 175 -16.35 27.21 -9.96
N SER A 176 -16.22 26.73 -11.20
CA SER A 176 -17.39 26.38 -12.03
C SER A 176 -18.08 25.08 -11.62
N HIS A 177 -17.47 24.28 -10.73
CA HIS A 177 -17.98 22.97 -10.28
C HIS A 177 -18.04 22.91 -8.74
N PRO A 178 -19.02 23.60 -8.11
CA PRO A 178 -19.18 23.65 -6.66
C PRO A 178 -19.48 22.28 -6.01
N GLU A 179 -19.91 21.30 -6.79
CA GLU A 179 -20.16 19.92 -6.38
C GLU A 179 -18.89 19.07 -6.23
N LEU A 180 -17.72 19.57 -6.63
CA LEU A 180 -16.46 18.82 -6.52
C LEU A 180 -15.83 18.94 -5.14
N SER A 181 -15.23 17.83 -4.71
CA SER A 181 -14.23 17.75 -3.65
C SER A 181 -12.85 17.60 -4.30
N VAL A 182 -11.92 18.45 -3.87
CA VAL A 182 -10.56 18.59 -4.40
C VAL A 182 -9.56 18.21 -3.31
N GLU A 183 -8.77 17.18 -3.55
CA GLU A 183 -7.70 16.77 -2.65
C GLU A 183 -6.35 16.94 -3.33
N VAL A 184 -5.49 17.81 -2.76
CA VAL A 184 -4.14 18.05 -3.24
C VAL A 184 -3.16 17.17 -2.46
N GLN A 185 -2.42 16.33 -3.16
CA GLN A 185 -1.56 15.30 -2.59
C GLN A 185 -0.10 15.55 -2.98
N GLY A 186 0.78 15.68 -2.00
CA GLY A 186 2.22 15.84 -2.23
C GLY A 186 2.96 14.52 -2.10
N HIS A 187 3.89 14.26 -3.01
CA HIS A 187 4.75 13.06 -3.00
C HIS A 187 6.23 13.40 -3.24
N THR A 188 7.12 12.58 -2.69
CA THR A 188 8.57 12.65 -2.90
C THR A 188 9.10 11.33 -3.45
N ASP A 189 10.39 11.32 -3.82
CA ASP A 189 11.14 10.08 -3.97
C ASP A 189 11.66 9.58 -2.61
N ASP A 190 12.44 8.51 -2.64
CA ASP A 190 13.06 7.85 -1.49
C ASP A 190 14.35 8.53 -0.99
N ARG A 191 14.77 9.65 -1.61
CA ARG A 191 15.99 10.32 -1.20
C ARG A 191 15.67 11.13 0.07
N PRO A 192 16.36 10.86 1.20
CA PRO A 192 16.03 11.53 2.45
C PRO A 192 16.41 13.01 2.37
N ILE A 193 15.45 13.90 2.64
CA ILE A 193 15.74 15.31 2.88
C ILE A 193 15.95 15.56 4.38
N ARG A 194 16.97 16.36 4.70
CA ARG A 194 17.23 16.87 6.05
C ARG A 194 17.71 18.31 5.95
N SER A 195 16.76 19.24 6.00
CA SER A 195 17.03 20.66 6.00
C SER A 195 16.46 21.31 7.26
N GLN A 196 16.91 22.52 7.59
CA GLN A 196 16.37 23.26 8.74
C GLN A 196 14.85 23.47 8.63
N ARG A 197 14.33 23.64 7.40
CA ARG A 197 12.91 23.86 7.14
C ARG A 197 12.10 22.57 7.02
N TYR A 198 12.69 21.53 6.43
CA TYR A 198 12.04 20.22 6.24
C TYR A 198 12.91 19.12 6.86
N PRO A 199 12.55 18.66 8.06
CA PRO A 199 13.24 17.57 8.74
C PRO A 199 13.16 16.23 7.99
N SER A 200 12.08 16.00 7.24
CA SER A 200 11.88 14.79 6.43
C SER A 200 11.03 15.05 5.18
N ASN A 201 10.87 14.01 4.37
CA ASN A 201 10.04 14.00 3.18
C ASN A 201 8.54 14.21 3.51
N TRP A 202 8.11 13.85 4.73
CA TRP A 202 6.74 14.10 5.18
C TRP A 202 6.42 15.59 5.17
N GLU A 203 7.24 16.43 5.82
CA GLU A 203 6.99 17.87 5.90
C GLU A 203 7.11 18.53 4.53
N LEU A 204 8.09 18.14 3.72
CA LEU A 204 8.25 18.70 2.36
C LEU A 204 7.02 18.42 1.49
N SER A 205 6.52 17.18 1.52
CA SER A 205 5.36 16.79 0.72
C SER A 205 4.08 17.51 1.16
N ALA A 206 3.86 17.63 2.48
CA ALA A 206 2.72 18.34 3.04
C ALA A 206 2.77 19.85 2.74
N ASP A 207 3.95 20.48 2.83
CA ASP A 207 4.10 21.91 2.50
C ASP A 207 3.84 22.15 1.01
N ARG A 208 4.34 21.29 0.11
CA ARG A 208 4.06 21.39 -1.33
C ARG A 208 2.57 21.33 -1.66
N ALA A 209 1.85 20.36 -1.07
CA ALA A 209 0.40 20.26 -1.22
C ALA A 209 -0.30 21.52 -0.70
N THR A 210 0.12 22.00 0.47
CA THR A 210 -0.41 23.22 1.10
C THR A 210 -0.19 24.46 0.23
N GLN A 211 0.95 24.56 -0.43
CA GLN A 211 1.29 25.72 -1.27
C GLN A 211 0.44 25.77 -2.54
N VAL A 212 0.17 24.61 -3.15
CA VAL A 212 -0.77 24.51 -4.29
C VAL A 212 -2.18 24.86 -3.85
N ALA A 213 -2.68 24.25 -2.77
CA ALA A 213 -4.01 24.56 -2.27
C ALA A 213 -4.16 26.04 -1.91
N ARG A 214 -3.16 26.64 -1.24
CA ARG A 214 -3.16 28.08 -0.90
C ARG A 214 -3.37 28.95 -2.13
N ILE A 215 -2.69 28.64 -3.23
CA ILE A 215 -2.83 29.40 -4.47
C ILE A 215 -4.22 29.20 -5.08
N LEU A 216 -4.76 27.99 -5.11
CA LEU A 216 -6.13 27.74 -5.57
C LEU A 216 -7.16 28.55 -4.76
N LEU A 217 -6.99 28.61 -3.43
CA LEU A 217 -7.84 29.41 -2.55
C LEU A 217 -7.68 30.92 -2.77
N GLN A 218 -6.46 31.40 -2.99
CA GLN A 218 -6.19 32.81 -3.34
C GLN A 218 -6.84 33.20 -4.67
N LEU A 219 -6.96 32.24 -5.59
CA LEU A 219 -7.64 32.40 -6.88
C LEU A 219 -9.17 32.26 -6.79
N GLY A 220 -9.72 31.99 -5.61
CA GLY A 220 -11.17 32.00 -5.35
C GLY A 220 -11.83 30.63 -5.24
N ALA A 221 -11.07 29.53 -5.24
CA ALA A 221 -11.63 28.21 -4.94
C ALA A 221 -12.24 28.19 -3.52
N ASN A 222 -13.37 27.49 -3.35
CA ASN A 222 -14.04 27.42 -2.05
C ASN A 222 -13.20 26.61 -1.05
N PRO A 223 -12.86 27.16 0.14
CA PRO A 223 -12.14 26.43 1.17
C PRO A 223 -12.79 25.11 1.59
N GLY A 224 -14.12 25.02 1.55
CA GLY A 224 -14.85 23.79 1.88
C GLY A 224 -14.69 22.65 0.87
N GLN A 225 -14.18 22.95 -0.34
CA GLN A 225 -13.93 21.95 -1.38
C GLN A 225 -12.50 21.43 -1.36
N VAL A 226 -11.55 22.15 -0.75
CA VAL A 226 -10.11 21.87 -0.91
C VAL A 226 -9.50 21.26 0.35
N ALA A 227 -8.93 20.07 0.21
CA ALA A 227 -8.14 19.38 1.22
C ALA A 227 -6.70 19.17 0.76
N THR A 228 -5.78 18.98 1.71
CA THR A 228 -4.36 18.69 1.41
C THR A 228 -3.89 17.46 2.16
N LYS A 229 -3.01 16.67 1.53
CA LYS A 229 -2.31 15.55 2.16
C LYS A 229 -0.86 15.51 1.70
N GLY A 230 0.06 15.19 2.61
CA GLY A 230 1.45 14.87 2.29
C GLY A 230 1.68 13.38 2.51
N PHE A 231 2.11 12.66 1.48
CA PHE A 231 2.39 11.22 1.55
C PHE A 231 3.88 10.89 1.68
N GLY A 232 4.77 11.88 1.53
CA GLY A 232 6.21 11.66 1.46
C GLY A 232 6.56 10.63 0.38
N GLU A 233 7.43 9.69 0.74
CA GLU A 233 7.97 8.66 -0.15
C GLU A 233 7.16 7.35 -0.16
N TYR A 234 6.11 7.26 0.68
CA TYR A 234 5.43 6.00 0.97
C TYR A 234 4.35 5.60 -0.04
N HIS A 235 4.08 6.47 -1.02
CA HIS A 235 3.14 6.22 -2.12
C HIS A 235 3.81 6.42 -3.49
N PRO A 236 4.82 5.59 -3.84
CA PRO A 236 5.48 5.65 -5.14
C PRO A 236 4.57 5.09 -6.24
N ILE A 237 4.56 5.75 -7.41
CA ILE A 237 3.89 5.22 -8.61
C ILE A 237 4.78 4.26 -9.39
N VAL A 238 6.09 4.38 -9.22
CA VAL A 238 7.10 3.49 -9.80
C VAL A 238 8.18 3.16 -8.76
N PRO A 239 8.85 2.01 -8.84
CA PRO A 239 9.95 1.68 -7.92
C PRO A 239 11.06 2.75 -7.97
N ASN A 240 11.61 3.17 -6.82
CA ASN A 240 12.70 4.16 -6.77
C ASN A 240 14.07 3.55 -7.15
N ILE A 241 14.17 2.95 -8.33
CA ILE A 241 15.39 2.28 -8.80
C ILE A 241 16.27 3.27 -9.55
N SER A 242 15.72 3.91 -10.58
CA SER A 242 16.45 4.87 -11.43
C SER A 242 16.11 6.32 -11.10
N ASP A 243 16.96 7.25 -11.54
CA ASP A 243 16.68 8.68 -11.39
C ASP A 243 15.46 9.12 -12.21
N ALA A 244 15.21 8.47 -13.35
CA ALA A 244 13.99 8.65 -14.12
C ALA A 244 12.74 8.23 -13.34
N ASP A 245 12.81 7.15 -12.55
CA ASP A 245 11.69 6.71 -11.72
C ASP A 245 11.46 7.64 -10.53
N ARG A 246 12.53 8.09 -9.88
CA ARG A 246 12.45 9.09 -8.81
C ARG A 246 11.82 10.40 -9.31
N LEU A 247 12.18 10.84 -10.51
CA LEU A 247 11.57 12.02 -11.16
C LEU A 247 10.05 11.87 -11.31
N LYS A 248 9.55 10.67 -11.64
CA LYS A 248 8.11 10.40 -11.71
C LYS A 248 7.46 10.43 -10.32
N ASN A 249 8.14 9.92 -9.30
CA ASN A 249 7.60 9.90 -7.93
C ASN A 249 7.53 11.29 -7.29
N ARG A 250 8.44 12.20 -7.62
CA ARG A 250 8.38 13.60 -7.18
C ARG A 250 7.31 14.37 -7.96
N ARG A 251 6.10 14.41 -7.40
CA ARG A 251 4.91 14.96 -8.04
C ARG A 251 3.93 15.53 -7.03
N VAL A 252 3.02 16.36 -7.51
CA VAL A 252 1.79 16.72 -6.80
C VAL A 252 0.62 16.21 -7.61
N GLU A 253 -0.29 15.48 -6.95
CA GLU A 253 -1.53 15.02 -7.56
C GLU A 253 -2.69 15.89 -7.06
N ILE A 254 -3.62 16.22 -7.94
CA ILE A 254 -4.87 16.89 -7.58
C ILE A 254 -6.00 15.95 -7.97
N GLN A 255 -6.68 15.46 -6.95
CA GLN A 255 -7.73 14.46 -7.07
C GLN A 255 -9.10 15.13 -6.95
N PHE A 256 -9.95 14.91 -7.94
CA PHE A 256 -11.32 15.37 -7.98
C PHE A 256 -12.28 14.21 -7.71
N SER A 257 -13.29 14.46 -6.87
CA SER A 257 -14.42 13.56 -6.65
C SER A 257 -15.70 14.37 -6.50
N LEU A 258 -16.85 13.75 -6.75
CA LEU A 258 -18.13 14.38 -6.48
C LEU A 258 -18.40 14.36 -4.96
N LEU A 259 -18.76 15.50 -4.38
CA LEU A 259 -19.22 15.60 -3.00
C LEU A 259 -20.49 14.75 -2.87
N GLN A 260 -20.43 13.70 -2.05
CA GLN A 260 -21.63 12.96 -1.70
C GLN A 260 -22.47 13.88 -0.81
N SER A 261 -23.65 14.29 -1.30
CA SER A 261 -24.61 15.04 -0.51
C SER A 261 -25.06 14.16 0.66
N THR A 262 -24.64 14.53 1.87
CA THR A 262 -25.11 13.96 3.15
C THR A 262 -26.57 14.26 3.39
#